data_AF-A0A352EXT9-F1
#
_entry.id   AF-A0A352EXT9-F1
#
_cell.length_a   1.000
_cell.length_b   1.000
_cell.length_c   1.000
_cell.angle_alpha   90.00
_cell.angle_beta   90.00
_cell.angle_gamma   90.00
#
_symmetry.space_group_name_H-M   'P 1'
#
loop_
_entity.id
_entity.type
_entity.pdbx_description
1 polymer ?
#
loop_
_entity_poly.entity_id
_entity_poly.type
_entity_poly.pdbx_seq_one_letter_code
_entity_poly.pdbx_strand_id
1 'polypeptide(L)'
;MAMNIAADIAHASRLGKTAITPIGRRLAYEVKAKKISTALVKFREFFKVAGANRDAKFGVLLLVRLPNGIGAHVPMNLLTVEAQALVHSSVVSLIEGSSYPVAA
;
A
#
# COMPACT_ATOMS: atom_id res chain seq x y z
N MET A 1 11.04 14.98 -5.45
CA MET A 1 10.37 13.93 -6.27
C MET A 1 9.50 13.00 -5.42
N ALA A 2 10.01 12.39 -4.35
CA ALA A 2 9.24 11.53 -3.44
C ALA A 2 7.98 12.22 -2.84
N MET A 3 8.09 13.49 -2.43
CA MET A 3 6.94 14.25 -1.92
C MET A 3 5.82 14.45 -2.96
N ASN A 4 6.14 14.59 -4.24
CA ASN A 4 5.14 14.72 -5.31
C ASN A 4 4.36 13.39 -5.47
N ILE A 5 5.06 12.26 -5.39
CA ILE A 5 4.42 10.93 -5.42
C ILE A 5 3.54 10.72 -4.19
N ALA A 6 3.97 11.17 -3.01
CA ALA A 6 3.14 11.12 -1.80
C ALA A 6 1.86 11.98 -1.96
N ALA A 7 1.97 13.16 -2.56
CA ALA A 7 0.83 14.01 -2.89
C ALA A 7 -0.11 13.33 -3.89
N ASP A 8 0.42 12.70 -4.94
CA ASP A 8 -0.36 11.92 -5.92
C ASP A 8 -1.14 10.78 -5.26
N ILE A 9 -0.49 10.03 -4.35
CA ILE A 9 -1.13 8.94 -3.59
C ILE A 9 -2.26 9.47 -2.72
N ALA A 10 -2.05 10.61 -2.06
CA ALA A 10 -3.06 11.27 -1.24
C ALA A 10 -4.23 11.80 -2.09
N HIS A 11 -3.94 12.31 -3.29
CA HIS A 11 -4.95 12.77 -4.24
C HIS A 11 -5.78 11.61 -4.79
N ALA A 12 -5.14 10.52 -5.23
CA ALA A 12 -5.83 9.32 -5.68
C ALA A 12 -6.69 8.69 -4.58
N SER A 13 -6.21 8.73 -3.33
CA SER A 13 -7.01 8.29 -2.17
C SER A 13 -8.25 9.15 -1.95
N ARG A 14 -8.15 10.48 -2.17
CA ARG A 14 -9.30 11.40 -2.11
C ARG A 14 -10.26 11.13 -3.26
N LEU A 15 -9.76 11.00 -4.49
CA LEU A 15 -10.56 10.67 -5.67
C LEU A 15 -11.35 9.37 -5.48
N GLY A 16 -10.73 8.33 -4.92
CA GLY A 16 -11.41 7.07 -4.63
C GLY A 16 -12.51 7.18 -3.57
N LYS A 17 -12.46 8.19 -2.70
CA LYS A 17 -13.52 8.47 -1.70
C LYS A 17 -14.65 9.32 -2.29
N THR A 18 -14.33 10.24 -3.20
CA THR A 18 -15.31 11.17 -3.79
C THR A 18 -15.94 10.63 -5.08
N ALA A 19 -15.37 9.60 -5.70
CA ALA A 19 -15.90 9.02 -6.92
C ALA A 19 -17.27 8.36 -6.67
N ILE A 20 -18.27 8.86 -7.38
CA ILE A 20 -19.68 8.46 -7.25
C ILE A 20 -19.92 7.08 -7.89
N THR A 21 -19.19 6.76 -8.95
CA THR A 21 -19.36 5.49 -9.68
C THR A 21 -18.44 4.39 -9.15
N PRO A 22 -18.87 3.12 -9.14
CA PRO A 22 -18.01 1.99 -8.80
C PRO A 22 -16.76 1.91 -9.70
N ILE A 23 -16.90 2.23 -10.99
CA ILE A 23 -15.80 2.25 -11.96
C ILE A 23 -14.78 3.34 -11.61
N GLY A 24 -15.24 4.56 -11.30
CA GLY A 24 -14.36 5.66 -10.91
C GLY A 24 -13.59 5.36 -9.63
N ARG A 25 -14.22 4.71 -8.65
CA ARG A 25 -13.54 4.23 -7.45
C ARG A 25 -12.46 3.21 -7.80
N ARG A 26 -12.77 2.22 -8.63
CA ARG A 26 -11.81 1.20 -9.06
C ARG A 26 -10.58 1.81 -9.74
N LEU A 27 -10.79 2.71 -10.70
CA LEU A 27 -9.70 3.40 -11.39
C LEU A 27 -8.82 4.21 -10.42
N ALA A 28 -9.42 4.92 -9.47
CA ALA A 28 -8.66 5.66 -8.46
C ALA A 28 -7.81 4.74 -7.58
N TYR A 29 -8.34 3.56 -7.21
CA TYR A 29 -7.59 2.54 -6.47
C TYR A 29 -6.43 1.95 -7.29
N GLU A 30 -6.64 1.67 -8.58
CA GLU A 30 -5.59 1.15 -9.47
C GLU A 30 -4.47 2.18 -9.67
N VAL A 31 -4.81 3.46 -9.89
CA VAL A 31 -3.83 4.55 -9.99
C VAL A 31 -3.04 4.68 -8.70
N LYS A 32 -3.72 4.66 -7.55
CA LYS A 32 -3.08 4.70 -6.23
C LYS A 32 -2.11 3.53 -6.06
N ALA A 33 -2.52 2.31 -6.38
CA ALA A 33 -1.69 1.13 -6.23
C ALA A 33 -0.43 1.21 -7.10
N LYS A 34 -0.56 1.62 -8.37
CA LYS A 34 0.58 1.83 -9.28
C LYS A 34 1.57 2.88 -8.77
N LYS A 35 1.07 3.99 -8.21
CA LYS A 35 1.90 5.04 -7.60
C LYS A 35 2.63 4.51 -6.36
N ILE A 36 1.97 3.73 -5.51
CA ILE A 36 2.59 3.09 -4.36
C ILE A 36 3.65 2.07 -4.80
N SER A 37 3.38 1.25 -5.82
CA SER A 37 4.39 0.32 -6.36
C SER A 37 5.65 1.06 -6.81
N THR A 38 5.48 2.15 -7.56
CA THR A 38 6.60 2.98 -8.01
C THR A 38 7.36 3.58 -6.82
N ALA A 39 6.63 4.03 -5.79
CA ALA A 39 7.21 4.61 -4.59
C ALA A 39 8.06 3.59 -3.81
N LEU A 40 7.56 2.37 -3.64
CA LEU A 40 8.26 1.29 -2.94
C LEU A 40 9.52 0.84 -3.68
N VAL A 41 9.47 0.77 -5.01
CA VAL A 41 10.63 0.36 -5.83
C VAL A 41 11.69 1.47 -5.89
N LYS A 42 11.28 2.70 -6.22
CA LYS A 42 12.23 3.79 -6.54
C LYS A 42 12.62 4.66 -5.35
N PHE A 43 11.81 4.69 -4.29
CA PHE A 43 11.96 5.63 -3.17
C PHE A 43 11.84 4.94 -1.81
N ARG A 44 12.33 3.70 -1.68
CA ARG A 44 12.24 2.87 -0.46
C ARG A 44 12.76 3.52 0.82
N GLU A 45 13.66 4.49 0.71
CA GLU A 45 14.19 5.25 1.84
C GLU A 45 13.13 6.17 2.48
N PHE A 46 12.17 6.63 1.68
CA PHE A 46 11.09 7.54 2.06
C PHE A 46 9.74 6.83 2.28
N PHE A 47 9.53 5.68 1.64
CA PHE A 47 8.30 4.91 1.69
C PHE A 47 8.55 3.56 2.35
N LYS A 48 7.91 3.30 3.49
CA LYS A 48 8.11 2.07 4.27
C LYS A 48 6.78 1.36 4.48
N VAL A 49 6.80 0.03 4.40
CA VAL A 49 5.68 -0.79 4.88
C VAL A 49 5.69 -0.70 6.41
N ALA A 50 4.64 -0.12 6.97
CA ALA A 50 4.48 0.07 8.41
C ALA A 50 3.65 -1.05 9.07
N GLY A 51 2.90 -1.81 8.26
CA GLY A 51 2.14 -2.95 8.73
C GLY A 51 1.46 -3.69 7.58
N ALA A 52 1.00 -4.90 7.87
CA ALA A 52 0.19 -5.71 6.98
C ALA A 52 -0.90 -6.37 7.79
N ASN A 53 -2.11 -6.48 7.23
CA ASN A 53 -3.21 -7.22 7.84
C ASN A 53 -3.86 -8.13 6.79
N ARG A 54 -4.40 -9.27 7.24
CA ARG A 54 -5.24 -10.10 6.38
C ARG A 54 -6.63 -9.49 6.28
N ASP A 55 -7.11 -9.34 5.06
CA ASP A 55 -8.44 -8.82 4.76
C ASP A 55 -9.22 -9.88 3.97
N ALA A 56 -10.46 -10.16 4.39
CA ALA A 56 -11.27 -11.22 3.79
C ALA A 56 -11.58 -10.99 2.29
N LYS A 57 -11.55 -9.73 1.83
CA LYS A 57 -11.87 -9.34 0.46
C LYS A 57 -10.63 -9.13 -0.40
N PHE A 58 -9.53 -8.66 0.19
CA PHE A 58 -8.31 -8.27 -0.52
C PHE A 58 -7.11 -9.20 -0.27
N GLY A 59 -7.24 -10.20 0.60
CA GLY A 59 -6.16 -11.09 1.00
C GLY A 59 -5.21 -10.41 1.97
N VAL A 60 -4.24 -9.63 1.47
CA VAL A 60 -3.28 -8.88 2.30
C VAL A 60 -3.41 -7.39 2.01
N LEU A 61 -3.77 -6.63 3.05
CA LEU A 61 -3.83 -5.18 3.01
C LEU A 61 -2.60 -4.59 3.70
N LEU A 62 -1.83 -3.79 2.98
CA LEU A 62 -0.60 -3.18 3.46
C LEU A 62 -0.88 -1.75 3.92
N LEU A 63 -0.26 -1.34 5.02
CA LEU A 63 -0.14 0.05 5.43
C LEU A 63 1.24 0.58 5.03
N VAL A 64 1.27 1.52 4.10
CA VAL A 64 2.52 2.17 3.64
C VAL A 64 2.61 3.56 4.26
N ARG A 65 3.68 3.82 5.00
CA ARG A 65 4.02 5.14 5.54
C ARG A 65 4.63 5.99 4.42
N LEU A 66 4.00 7.13 4.16
CA LEU A 66 4.46 8.14 3.23
C LEU A 66 5.42 9.12 3.93
N PRO A 67 6.30 9.82 3.21
CA PRO A 67 7.27 10.76 3.78
C PRO A 67 6.65 11.97 4.50
N ASN A 68 5.39 12.29 4.23
CA ASN A 68 4.64 13.34 4.93
C ASN A 68 3.97 12.85 6.23
N GLY A 69 4.27 11.62 6.68
CA GLY A 69 3.71 11.03 7.90
C GLY A 69 2.33 10.38 7.72
N ILE A 70 1.70 10.51 6.55
CA ILE A 70 0.38 9.91 6.28
C ILE A 70 0.54 8.42 5.93
N GLY A 71 -0.37 7.58 6.43
CA GLY A 71 -0.47 6.17 6.05
C GLY A 71 -1.39 5.97 4.85
N ALA A 72 -0.96 5.16 3.88
CA ALA A 72 -1.77 4.76 2.73
C ALA A 72 -1.97 3.25 2.70
N HIS A 73 -3.24 2.83 2.72
CA HIS A 73 -3.60 1.42 2.55
C HIS A 73 -3.58 1.00 1.08
N VAL A 74 -3.01 -0.18 0.79
CA VAL A 74 -3.03 -0.78 -0.55
C VAL A 74 -3.09 -2.32 -0.47
N PRO A 75 -3.97 -2.97 -1.24
CA PRO A 75 -3.94 -4.42 -1.39
C PRO A 75 -2.65 -4.89 -2.06
N MET A 76 -2.01 -5.92 -1.51
CA MET A 76 -0.76 -6.46 -2.05
C MET A 76 -0.92 -6.98 -3.48
N ASN A 77 -2.06 -7.60 -3.79
CA ASN A 77 -2.39 -8.13 -5.12
C ASN A 77 -2.55 -7.05 -6.21
N LEU A 78 -2.72 -5.77 -5.85
CA LEU A 78 -2.80 -4.65 -6.80
C LEU A 78 -1.45 -3.98 -7.04
N LEU A 79 -0.39 -4.39 -6.35
CA LEU A 79 0.96 -3.92 -6.60
C LEU A 79 1.57 -4.60 -7.84
N THR A 80 2.55 -3.95 -8.47
CA THR A 80 3.36 -4.61 -9.51
C THR A 80 4.16 -5.77 -8.92
N VAL A 81 4.49 -6.78 -9.73
CA VAL A 81 5.26 -7.97 -9.31
C VAL A 81 6.56 -7.59 -8.59
N GLU A 82 7.28 -6.59 -9.11
CA GLU A 82 8.52 -6.10 -8.51
C GLU A 82 8.28 -5.49 -7.11
N ALA A 83 7.24 -4.66 -6.96
CA ALA A 83 6.88 -4.10 -5.66
C ALA A 83 6.39 -5.19 -4.70
N GLN A 84 5.66 -6.20 -5.18
CA GLN A 84 5.25 -7.34 -4.36
C GLN A 84 6.46 -8.10 -3.82
N ALA A 85 7.49 -8.36 -4.63
CA ALA A 85 8.71 -9.04 -4.20
C ALA A 85 9.45 -8.26 -3.09
N LEU A 86 9.55 -6.93 -3.23
CA LEU A 86 10.16 -6.05 -2.21
C LEU A 86 9.35 -6.01 -0.91
N VAL A 87 8.03 -6.02 -1.02
CA VAL A 87 7.15 -6.05 0.14
C VAL A 87 7.19 -7.42 0.82
N HIS A 88 7.25 -8.52 0.07
CA HIS A 88 7.25 -9.87 0.62
C HIS A 88 8.43 -10.08 1.59
N SER A 89 9.64 -9.63 1.24
CA SER A 89 10.80 -9.68 2.14
C SER A 89 10.62 -8.84 3.41
N SER A 90 9.89 -7.73 3.31
CA SER A 90 9.60 -6.82 4.44
C SER A 90 8.46 -7.35 5.32
N VAL A 91 7.44 -7.96 4.74
CA VAL A 91 6.24 -8.46 5.42
C VAL A 91 6.50 -9.78 6.12
N VAL A 92 7.29 -10.69 5.55
CA VAL A 92 7.74 -11.91 6.23
C VAL A 92 8.42 -11.55 7.55
N SER A 93 9.37 -10.61 7.52
CA SER A 93 10.05 -10.10 8.72
C SER A 93 9.08 -9.48 9.76
N LEU A 94 8.02 -8.79 9.31
CA LEU A 94 7.02 -8.18 10.18
C LEU A 94 6.05 -9.21 10.79
N ILE A 95 5.68 -10.24 10.04
CA ILE A 95 4.77 -11.31 10.50
C ILE A 95 5.53 -12.30 11.40
N GLU A 96 6.75 -12.68 11.06
CA GLU A 96 7.59 -13.58 11.87
C GLU A 96 8.06 -12.92 13.17
N GLY A 97 8.33 -11.61 13.15
CA GLY A 97 8.61 -10.83 14.36
C GLY A 97 7.38 -10.54 15.22
N SER A 98 6.18 -10.66 14.65
CA SER A 98 4.91 -10.53 15.35
C SER A 98 4.47 -11.89 15.87
N SER A 99 5.10 -12.35 16.95
CA SER A 99 4.58 -13.43 17.78
C SER A 99 3.22 -13.02 18.36
N TYR A 100 2.16 -13.17 17.58
CA TYR A 100 0.79 -13.26 18.11
C TYR A 100 0.44 -14.74 18.19
N PRO A 101 -0.12 -15.21 19.32
CA PRO A 101 -0.47 -16.60 19.49
C PRO A 101 -1.51 -16.95 18.43
N VAL A 102 -1.22 -17.99 17.64
CA VAL A 102 -2.25 -18.70 16.89
C VAL A 102 -3.24 -19.18 17.95
N ALA A 103 -4.44 -18.61 17.98
CA ALA A 103 -5.51 -19.15 18.79
C ALA A 103 -5.73 -20.60 18.32
N ALA A 104 -5.43 -21.53 19.21
CA ALA A 104 -5.63 -22.97 19.05
C ALA A 104 -7.11 -23.32 18.96
#